data_AF-A0AAV0VMD3-F1
#
_entry.id   AF-A0AAV0VMD3-F1
#
_cell.length_a   1.000
_cell.length_b   1.000
_cell.length_c   1.000
_cell.angle_alpha   90.00
_cell.angle_beta   90.00
_cell.angle_gamma   90.00
#
_symmetry.space_group_name_H-M   'P 1'
#
loop_
_entity.id
_entity.type
_entity.pdbx_description
1 polymer ?
#
loop_
_entity_poly.entity_id
_entity_poly.type
_entity_poly.pdbx_seq_one_letter_code
_entity_poly.pdbx_strand_id
1 'polypeptide(L)'
;MNATTSEFREVASVFNGLSKNFFKKNIENIMDYRVFLEQSRLSIRDLLFNSIQQGSIKYSIKVESTYEIPNTDVRENRAFKTKCRSMFLDTDINNSLDEDFIKIIQEENDMMLKGSGFSLVSIDGILININKYTPLGGSSYIPLPECLERKKATINVQNTDNKCFKYSILAKLVDPVNNFRIGSNYTEVENSYDFSNLNFPVTLNDVGKFEKKKSRSIS
;
A
#
# COMPACT_ATOMS: atom_id res chain seq x y z
N MET A 1 -12.75 -22.96 30.06
CA MET A 1 -13.07 -23.56 28.74
C MET A 1 -12.31 -22.77 27.70
N ASN A 2 -11.30 -23.36 27.06
CA ASN A 2 -10.45 -22.65 26.11
C ASN A 2 -11.20 -22.56 24.77
N ALA A 3 -11.77 -21.39 24.48
CA ALA A 3 -12.27 -21.07 23.15
C ALA A 3 -11.11 -21.24 22.16
N THR A 4 -11.29 -22.12 21.19
CA THR A 4 -10.26 -22.47 20.21
C THR A 4 -10.22 -21.36 19.15
N THR A 5 -9.71 -20.17 19.47
CA THR A 5 -9.71 -19.03 18.54
C THR A 5 -9.02 -19.43 17.22
N SER A 6 -9.72 -19.35 16.09
CA SER A 6 -9.13 -19.67 14.78
C SER A 6 -7.99 -18.68 14.47
N GLU A 7 -6.80 -19.18 14.19
CA GLU A 7 -5.67 -18.36 13.74
C GLU A 7 -5.68 -18.15 12.22
N PHE A 8 -4.96 -17.13 11.75
CA PHE A 8 -4.72 -16.91 10.32
C PHE A 8 -3.80 -17.98 9.75
N ARG A 9 -4.17 -18.54 8.59
CA ARG A 9 -3.35 -19.50 7.84
C ARG A 9 -3.00 -18.93 6.48
N GLU A 10 -1.75 -19.09 6.04
CA GLU A 10 -1.35 -18.76 4.67
C GLU A 10 -2.07 -19.72 3.71
N VAL A 11 -2.94 -19.20 2.85
CA VAL A 11 -3.76 -19.99 1.91
C VAL A 11 -3.25 -19.91 0.48
N ALA A 12 -2.47 -18.88 0.15
CA ALA A 12 -1.81 -18.76 -1.14
C ALA A 12 -0.58 -17.85 -1.05
N SER A 13 0.42 -18.17 -1.85
CA SER A 13 1.65 -17.40 -2.03
C SER A 13 1.92 -17.30 -3.53
N VAL A 14 2.04 -16.08 -4.06
CA VAL A 14 2.17 -15.82 -5.50
C VAL A 14 3.37 -14.88 -5.74
N PHE A 15 3.93 -14.92 -6.95
CA PHE A 15 5.10 -14.12 -7.34
C PHE A 15 6.32 -14.38 -6.44
N ASN A 16 6.70 -15.64 -6.25
CA ASN A 16 7.82 -16.05 -5.38
C ASN A 16 7.71 -15.50 -3.94
N GLY A 17 6.48 -15.43 -3.41
CA GLY A 17 6.22 -14.95 -2.04
C GLY A 17 6.23 -13.42 -1.88
N LEU A 18 6.21 -12.67 -2.99
CA LEU A 18 5.99 -11.22 -2.97
C LEU A 18 4.54 -10.88 -2.56
N SER A 19 3.59 -11.77 -2.84
CA SER A 19 2.19 -11.64 -2.41
C SER A 19 1.77 -12.86 -1.59
N LYS A 20 1.28 -12.62 -0.38
CA LYS A 20 0.78 -13.66 0.53
C LYS A 20 -0.67 -13.38 0.91
N ASN A 21 -1.48 -14.42 0.91
CA ASN A 21 -2.88 -14.37 1.34
C ASN A 21 -3.03 -15.19 2.62
N PHE A 22 -3.58 -14.56 3.65
CA PHE A 22 -3.88 -15.18 4.93
C PHE A 22 -5.39 -15.23 5.13
N PHE A 23 -5.92 -16.39 5.52
CA PHE A 23 -7.34 -16.56 5.79
C PHE A 23 -7.58 -16.98 7.24
N LYS A 24 -8.58 -16.37 7.88
CA LYS A 24 -9.11 -16.78 9.18
C LYS A 24 -10.60 -17.05 9.03
N LYS A 25 -11.02 -18.27 9.36
CA LYS A 25 -12.43 -18.69 9.31
C LYS A 25 -13.20 -18.17 10.52
N ASN A 26 -14.45 -17.79 10.32
CA ASN A 26 -15.38 -17.51 11.41
C ASN A 26 -15.95 -18.82 11.98
N ILE A 27 -15.25 -19.41 12.94
CA ILE A 27 -15.65 -20.66 13.58
C ILE A 27 -16.73 -20.49 14.66
N GLU A 28 -16.90 -19.26 15.16
CA GLU A 28 -17.85 -18.93 16.23
C GLU A 28 -19.22 -18.48 15.68
N ASN A 29 -19.39 -18.52 14.36
CA ASN A 29 -20.62 -18.12 13.66
C ASN A 29 -21.10 -16.72 14.07
N ILE A 30 -20.15 -15.79 14.24
CA ILE A 30 -20.45 -14.41 14.57
C ILE A 30 -21.14 -13.76 13.37
N MET A 31 -22.30 -13.16 13.62
CA MET A 31 -23.15 -12.56 12.59
C MET A 31 -23.03 -11.04 12.52
N ASP A 32 -22.37 -10.42 13.49
CA ASP A 32 -22.11 -8.98 13.52
C ASP A 32 -20.70 -8.70 13.01
N TYR A 33 -20.60 -7.91 11.94
CA TYR A 33 -19.32 -7.54 11.31
C TYR A 33 -18.39 -6.81 12.28
N ARG A 34 -18.91 -5.88 13.07
CA ARG A 34 -18.11 -5.12 14.04
C ARG A 34 -17.55 -6.05 15.10
N VAL A 35 -18.38 -6.93 15.65
CA VAL A 35 -17.94 -7.91 16.66
C VAL A 35 -16.88 -8.85 16.09
N PHE A 36 -17.09 -9.37 14.88
CA PHE A 36 -16.16 -10.30 14.25
C PHE A 36 -14.80 -9.66 13.92
N LEU A 37 -14.82 -8.40 13.44
CA LEU A 37 -13.61 -7.62 13.16
C LEU A 37 -12.84 -7.32 14.44
N GLU A 38 -13.50 -6.83 15.49
CA GLU A 38 -12.85 -6.51 16.77
C GLU A 38 -12.27 -7.75 17.46
N GLN A 39 -12.97 -8.88 17.42
CA GLN A 39 -12.43 -10.14 17.93
C GLN A 39 -11.22 -10.62 17.12
N SER A 40 -11.15 -10.27 15.84
CA SER A 40 -10.01 -10.60 14.98
C SER A 40 -8.88 -9.58 15.05
N ARG A 41 -9.10 -8.43 15.68
CA ARG A 41 -8.17 -7.29 15.70
C ARG A 41 -6.76 -7.68 16.12
N LEU A 42 -6.60 -8.35 17.27
CA LEU A 42 -5.28 -8.74 17.78
C LEU A 42 -4.54 -9.64 16.79
N SER A 43 -5.22 -10.67 16.25
CA SER A 43 -4.62 -11.57 15.28
C SER A 43 -4.23 -10.88 13.95
N ILE A 44 -5.01 -9.90 13.49
CA ILE A 44 -4.67 -9.10 12.31
C ILE A 44 -3.47 -8.19 12.62
N ARG A 45 -3.50 -7.52 13.77
CA ARG A 45 -2.44 -6.62 14.22
C ARG A 45 -1.10 -7.35 14.32
N ASP A 46 -1.09 -8.54 14.93
CA ASP A 46 0.13 -9.33 15.09
C ASP A 46 0.65 -9.84 13.74
N LEU A 47 -0.24 -10.25 12.83
CA LEU A 47 0.13 -10.63 11.46
C LEU A 47 0.77 -9.46 10.69
N LEU A 48 0.17 -8.27 10.75
CA LEU A 48 0.71 -7.07 10.12
C LEU A 48 2.03 -6.65 10.78
N PHE A 49 2.09 -6.64 12.11
CA PHE A 49 3.29 -6.31 12.87
C PHE A 49 4.47 -7.22 12.49
N ASN A 50 4.27 -8.53 12.47
CA ASN A 50 5.30 -9.49 12.08
C ASN A 50 5.73 -9.34 10.60
N SER A 51 4.81 -8.89 9.75
CA SER A 51 5.10 -8.65 8.33
C SER A 51 5.91 -7.37 8.12
N ILE A 52 5.62 -6.27 8.84
CA ILE A 52 6.37 -5.01 8.71
C ILE A 52 7.80 -5.10 9.24
N GLN A 53 8.08 -6.00 10.20
CA GLN A 53 9.44 -6.25 10.68
C GLN A 53 10.37 -6.78 9.58
N GLN A 54 9.81 -7.38 8.52
CA GLN A 54 10.58 -7.92 7.38
C GLN A 54 10.76 -6.90 6.24
N GLY A 55 10.18 -5.70 6.37
CA GLY A 55 10.20 -4.65 5.37
C GLY A 55 8.84 -3.99 5.21
N SER A 56 8.80 -2.84 4.53
CA SER A 56 7.53 -2.16 4.25
C SER A 56 6.59 -3.07 3.45
N ILE A 57 5.30 -2.96 3.71
CA ILE A 57 4.28 -3.79 3.08
C ILE A 57 3.18 -2.95 2.46
N LYS A 58 2.42 -3.59 1.57
CA LYS A 58 1.10 -3.15 1.16
C LYS A 58 0.09 -4.21 1.53
N TYR A 59 -0.95 -3.86 2.28
CA TYR A 59 -1.97 -4.81 2.70
C TYR A 59 -3.39 -4.39 2.30
N SER A 60 -4.30 -5.35 2.26
CA SER A 60 -5.75 -5.09 2.18
C SER A 60 -6.52 -6.14 2.95
N ILE A 61 -7.65 -5.75 3.52
CA ILE A 61 -8.56 -6.62 4.26
C ILE A 61 -9.79 -6.89 3.39
N LYS A 62 -10.21 -8.14 3.31
CA LYS A 62 -11.46 -8.57 2.68
C LYS A 62 -12.22 -9.45 3.66
N VAL A 63 -13.51 -9.17 3.87
CA VAL A 63 -14.41 -10.03 4.63
C VAL A 63 -15.35 -10.72 3.65
N GLU A 64 -15.41 -12.04 3.70
CA GLU A 64 -16.29 -12.86 2.86
C GLU A 64 -17.47 -13.34 3.70
N SER A 65 -18.67 -13.26 3.12
CA SER A 65 -19.92 -13.63 3.76
C SER A 65 -20.90 -14.21 2.77
N THR A 66 -21.76 -15.10 3.24
CA THR A 66 -22.86 -15.66 2.48
C THR A 66 -24.16 -14.94 2.82
N TYR A 67 -24.84 -14.45 1.79
CA TYR A 67 -26.16 -13.84 1.88
C TYR A 67 -27.18 -14.70 1.14
N GLU A 68 -28.45 -14.61 1.53
CA GLU A 68 -29.55 -15.23 0.82
C GLU A 68 -30.62 -14.19 0.45
N ILE A 69 -31.30 -14.43 -0.66
CA ILE A 69 -32.46 -13.62 -1.04
C ILE A 69 -33.71 -14.30 -0.47
N PRO A 70 -34.44 -13.68 0.48
CA PRO A 70 -35.63 -14.26 1.06
C PRO A 70 -36.61 -14.71 -0.01
N ASN A 71 -37.20 -15.88 0.19
CA ASN A 71 -38.20 -16.50 -0.68
C ASN A 71 -37.68 -16.97 -2.06
N THR A 72 -36.36 -17.12 -2.25
CA THR A 72 -35.83 -17.57 -3.56
C THR A 72 -34.83 -18.72 -3.49
N ASP A 73 -34.50 -19.26 -2.31
CA ASP A 73 -33.43 -20.28 -2.09
C ASP A 73 -32.05 -19.92 -2.69
N VAL A 74 -31.89 -18.72 -3.25
CA VAL A 74 -30.66 -18.23 -3.84
C VAL A 74 -29.74 -17.76 -2.74
N ARG A 75 -28.53 -18.32 -2.71
CA ARG A 75 -27.42 -17.89 -1.86
C ARG A 75 -26.28 -17.35 -2.71
N GLU A 76 -25.75 -16.21 -2.28
CA GLU A 76 -24.65 -15.53 -2.95
C GLU A 76 -23.53 -15.22 -1.96
N ASN A 77 -22.30 -15.47 -2.38
CA ASN A 77 -21.14 -14.97 -1.66
C ASN A 77 -20.94 -13.48 -1.99
N ARG A 78 -20.81 -12.66 -0.95
CA ARG A 78 -20.52 -11.23 -1.03
C ARG A 78 -19.27 -10.95 -0.22
N ALA A 79 -18.50 -9.98 -0.68
CA ALA A 79 -17.30 -9.58 0.02
C ALA A 79 -17.10 -8.07 0.03
N PHE A 80 -16.69 -7.57 1.18
CA PHE A 80 -16.36 -6.16 1.40
C PHE A 80 -14.86 -6.05 1.59
N LYS A 81 -14.23 -5.07 0.93
CA LYS A 81 -12.77 -5.03 0.79
C LYS A 81 -12.21 -3.63 0.90
N THR A 82 -11.15 -3.48 1.69
CA THR A 82 -10.42 -2.21 1.80
C THR A 82 -9.50 -1.96 0.60
N LYS A 83 -9.14 -0.69 0.40
CA LYS A 83 -8.11 -0.34 -0.59
C LYS A 83 -6.77 -0.91 -0.14
N CYS A 84 -5.88 -1.16 -1.09
CA CYS A 84 -4.52 -1.57 -0.77
C CYS A 84 -3.76 -0.39 -0.13
N ARG A 85 -3.40 -0.54 1.14
CA ARG A 85 -2.74 0.49 1.96
C ARG A 85 -1.27 0.14 2.16
N SER A 86 -0.39 1.12 1.96
CA SER A 86 1.04 1.00 2.31
C SER A 86 1.21 1.13 3.82
N MET A 87 2.07 0.30 4.41
CA MET A 87 2.37 0.30 5.84
C MET A 87 3.88 0.19 6.05
N PHE A 88 4.38 1.02 6.95
CA PHE A 88 5.80 1.20 7.28
C PHE A 88 6.02 0.89 8.77
N LEU A 89 7.28 0.84 9.19
CA LEU A 89 7.66 0.46 10.57
C LEU A 89 7.10 1.43 11.63
N ASP A 90 6.97 2.71 11.28
CA ASP A 90 6.46 3.79 12.12
C ASP A 90 4.95 4.02 11.98
N THR A 91 4.26 3.24 11.15
CA THR A 91 2.81 3.38 10.95
C THR A 91 2.06 2.87 12.18
N ASP A 92 1.11 3.67 12.67
CA ASP A 92 0.16 3.21 13.69
C ASP A 92 -0.80 2.17 13.09
N ILE A 93 -0.54 0.90 13.43
CA ILE A 93 -1.34 -0.24 12.97
C ILE A 93 -2.78 -0.13 13.49
N ASN A 94 -2.98 0.30 14.74
CA ASN A 94 -4.30 0.36 15.34
C ASN A 94 -5.17 1.41 14.64
N ASN A 95 -4.64 2.61 14.43
CA ASN A 95 -5.37 3.65 13.69
C ASN A 95 -5.68 3.19 12.26
N SER A 96 -4.74 2.49 11.60
CA SER A 96 -4.97 1.94 10.26
C SER A 96 -6.10 0.90 10.24
N LEU A 97 -6.17 0.04 11.26
CA LEU A 97 -7.24 -0.95 11.41
C LEU A 97 -8.59 -0.29 11.70
N ASP A 98 -8.63 0.78 12.50
CA ASP A 98 -9.87 1.51 12.80
C ASP A 98 -10.49 2.08 11.51
N GLU A 99 -9.68 2.75 10.69
CA GLU A 99 -10.12 3.27 9.39
C GLU A 99 -10.62 2.16 8.46
N ASP A 100 -9.90 1.04 8.41
CA ASP A 100 -10.20 -0.10 7.54
C ASP A 100 -11.49 -0.82 7.98
N PHE A 101 -11.71 -0.99 9.29
CA PHE A 101 -12.90 -1.62 9.85
C PHE A 101 -14.13 -0.75 9.66
N ILE A 102 -14.01 0.56 9.91
CA ILE A 102 -15.09 1.53 9.64
C ILE A 102 -15.53 1.43 8.18
N LYS A 103 -14.57 1.34 7.26
CA LYS A 103 -14.87 1.24 5.84
C LYS A 103 -15.62 -0.05 5.47
N ILE A 104 -15.20 -1.20 5.99
CA ILE A 104 -15.89 -2.48 5.75
C ILE A 104 -17.34 -2.42 6.28
N ILE A 105 -17.52 -1.88 7.49
CA ILE A 105 -18.83 -1.74 8.11
C ILE A 105 -19.71 -0.77 7.30
N GLN A 106 -19.15 0.32 6.78
CA GLN A 106 -19.89 1.25 5.91
C GLN A 106 -20.33 0.60 4.60
N GLU A 107 -19.44 -0.13 3.92
CA GLU A 107 -19.79 -0.83 2.67
C GLU A 107 -20.89 -1.87 2.88
N GLU A 108 -20.87 -2.57 4.02
CA GLU A 108 -21.91 -3.51 4.43
C GLU A 108 -23.25 -2.81 4.67
N ASN A 109 -23.27 -1.75 5.48
CA ASN A 109 -24.48 -0.97 5.76
C ASN A 109 -25.09 -0.36 4.49
N ASP A 110 -24.25 0.17 3.60
CA ASP A 110 -24.70 0.71 2.32
C ASP A 110 -25.37 -0.35 1.45
N MET A 111 -24.91 -1.60 1.50
CA MET A 111 -25.53 -2.71 0.78
C MET A 111 -26.91 -3.05 1.36
N MET A 112 -27.02 -3.08 2.69
CA MET A 112 -28.28 -3.33 3.40
C MET A 112 -29.30 -2.22 3.16
N LEU A 113 -28.88 -0.95 3.22
CA LEU A 113 -29.74 0.21 3.01
C LEU A 113 -30.24 0.35 1.57
N LYS A 114 -29.49 -0.18 0.58
CA LYS A 114 -29.91 -0.16 -0.84
C LYS A 114 -31.07 -1.11 -1.16
N GLY A 115 -31.69 -1.74 -0.15
CA GLY A 115 -32.99 -2.41 -0.28
C GLY A 115 -32.96 -3.68 -1.14
N SER A 116 -31.81 -4.34 -1.20
CA SER A 116 -31.50 -5.38 -2.19
C SER A 116 -32.11 -6.76 -1.85
N GLY A 117 -32.89 -6.87 -0.78
CA GLY A 117 -33.53 -8.13 -0.39
C GLY A 117 -32.51 -9.22 -0.05
N PHE A 118 -31.35 -8.87 0.49
CA PHE A 118 -30.38 -9.85 0.98
C PHE A 118 -30.44 -9.93 2.50
N SER A 119 -30.51 -11.14 3.03
CA SER A 119 -30.35 -11.44 4.45
C SER A 119 -29.00 -12.12 4.67
N LEU A 120 -28.26 -11.67 5.68
CA LEU A 120 -26.98 -12.29 6.04
C LEU A 120 -27.23 -13.70 6.59
N VAL A 121 -26.56 -14.71 6.02
CA VAL A 121 -26.63 -16.11 6.47
C VAL A 121 -25.41 -16.47 7.31
N SER A 122 -24.22 -16.06 6.88
CA SER A 122 -22.98 -16.28 7.62
C SER A 122 -21.93 -15.27 7.22
N ILE A 123 -21.11 -14.85 8.18
CA ILE A 123 -19.78 -14.31 7.87
C ILE A 123 -18.84 -15.50 7.77
N ASP A 124 -18.20 -15.69 6.61
CA ASP A 124 -17.41 -16.89 6.32
C ASP A 124 -15.99 -16.76 6.89
N GLY A 125 -15.40 -15.57 6.78
CA GLY A 125 -14.07 -15.29 7.31
C GLY A 125 -13.43 -13.99 6.82
N ILE A 126 -12.17 -13.79 7.22
CA ILE A 126 -11.34 -12.64 6.85
C ILE A 126 -10.17 -13.13 6.00
N LEU A 127 -9.94 -12.46 4.88
CA LEU A 127 -8.77 -12.59 4.03
C LEU A 127 -7.90 -11.34 4.14
N ILE A 128 -6.64 -11.51 4.54
CA ILE A 128 -5.62 -10.46 4.55
C ILE A 128 -4.64 -10.74 3.42
N ASN A 129 -4.59 -9.84 2.44
CA ASN A 129 -3.54 -9.86 1.42
C ASN A 129 -2.40 -8.96 1.88
N ILE A 130 -1.18 -9.48 1.85
CA ILE A 130 0.06 -8.75 2.21
C ILE A 130 1.05 -8.89 1.06
N ASN A 131 1.53 -7.76 0.57
CA ASN A 131 2.55 -7.68 -0.46
C ASN A 131 3.80 -7.03 0.09
N LYS A 132 4.98 -7.58 -0.25
CA LYS A 132 6.25 -6.89 -0.02
C LYS A 132 6.25 -5.60 -0.82
N TYR A 133 6.57 -4.50 -0.16
CA TYR A 133 6.57 -3.19 -0.78
C TYR A 133 7.94 -2.55 -0.59
N THR A 134 8.66 -2.41 -1.70
CA THR A 134 9.81 -1.51 -1.75
C THR A 134 9.26 -0.17 -2.25
N PRO A 135 9.23 0.87 -1.40
CA PRO A 135 8.83 2.19 -1.86
C PRO A 135 9.73 2.59 -3.01
N LEU A 136 9.15 3.17 -4.06
CA LEU A 136 9.92 3.85 -5.11
C LEU A 136 10.53 5.11 -4.46
N GLY A 137 11.62 4.93 -3.73
CA GLY A 137 12.43 6.00 -3.19
C GLY A 137 13.47 6.39 -4.21
N GLY A 138 13.68 7.69 -4.40
CA GLY A 138 14.84 8.15 -5.13
C GLY A 138 16.12 7.82 -4.35
N SER A 139 16.86 6.79 -4.74
CA SER A 139 18.09 6.34 -4.09
C SER A 139 19.35 6.89 -4.77
N SER A 140 20.48 6.21 -4.59
CA SER A 140 21.63 6.29 -5.48
C SER A 140 21.34 5.69 -6.85
N TYR A 141 22.29 5.84 -7.78
CA TYR A 141 22.20 5.35 -9.15
C TYR A 141 21.76 3.89 -9.22
N ILE A 142 20.65 3.64 -9.91
CA ILE A 142 20.19 2.31 -10.28
C ILE A 142 20.39 2.18 -11.79
N PRO A 143 21.10 1.14 -12.28
CA PRO A 143 21.25 0.90 -13.71
C PRO A 143 19.88 0.78 -14.39
N LEU A 144 19.74 1.40 -15.56
CA LEU A 144 18.53 1.20 -16.37
C LEU A 144 18.51 -0.24 -16.90
N PRO A 145 17.32 -0.83 -17.08
CA PRO A 145 17.18 -2.01 -17.92
C PRO A 145 17.77 -1.76 -19.32
N GLU A 146 18.47 -2.75 -19.87
CA GLU A 146 19.22 -2.65 -21.13
C GLU A 146 18.40 -2.08 -22.30
N CYS A 147 17.11 -2.42 -22.35
CA CYS A 147 16.20 -1.92 -23.39
C CYS A 147 15.96 -0.40 -23.32
N LEU A 148 16.02 0.20 -22.13
CA LEU A 148 15.87 1.64 -21.91
C LEU A 148 17.22 2.35 -22.09
N GLU A 149 18.30 1.75 -21.60
CA GLU A 149 19.65 2.27 -21.79
C GLU A 149 19.99 2.42 -23.28
N ARG A 150 19.67 1.40 -24.09
CA ARG A 150 19.86 1.43 -25.55
C ARG A 150 19.07 2.53 -26.25
N LYS A 151 17.90 2.90 -25.73
CA LYS A 151 17.05 3.95 -26.33
C LYS A 151 17.61 5.35 -26.10
N LYS A 152 18.48 5.53 -25.09
CA LYS A 152 19.06 6.83 -24.69
C LYS A 152 18.00 7.94 -24.53
N ALA A 153 16.76 7.56 -24.22
CA ALA A 153 15.61 8.47 -24.13
C ALA A 153 15.45 9.07 -22.73
N THR A 154 16.23 8.61 -21.75
CA THR A 154 16.16 9.01 -20.35
C THR A 154 17.56 9.33 -19.84
N ILE A 155 17.70 10.45 -19.12
CA ILE A 155 18.93 10.82 -18.44
C ILE A 155 18.97 10.10 -17.10
N ASN A 156 19.86 9.11 -16.94
CA ASN A 156 20.07 8.41 -15.67
C ASN A 156 21.34 8.95 -15.01
N VAL A 157 21.20 10.00 -14.19
CA VAL A 157 22.33 10.68 -13.54
C VAL A 157 23.03 9.72 -12.57
N GLN A 158 24.34 9.53 -12.73
CA GLN A 158 25.14 8.69 -11.85
C GLN A 158 25.44 9.41 -10.53
N ASN A 159 24.72 9.04 -9.46
CA ASN A 159 24.92 9.54 -8.11
C ASN A 159 25.25 8.43 -7.10
N THR A 160 26.09 8.74 -6.12
CA THR A 160 26.49 7.82 -5.04
C THR A 160 25.76 8.08 -3.73
N ASP A 161 25.03 9.20 -3.61
CA ASP A 161 24.21 9.56 -2.45
C ASP A 161 22.72 9.24 -2.70
N ASN A 162 21.83 9.62 -1.77
CA ASN A 162 20.38 9.42 -1.92
C ASN A 162 19.65 10.61 -2.55
N LYS A 163 20.33 11.42 -3.38
CA LYS A 163 19.79 12.67 -3.93
C LYS A 163 19.41 12.58 -5.41
N CYS A 164 19.10 11.40 -5.95
CA CYS A 164 18.76 11.29 -7.38
C CYS A 164 17.56 12.17 -7.77
N PHE A 165 16.57 12.39 -6.88
CA PHE A 165 15.48 13.33 -7.15
C PHE A 165 16.01 14.76 -7.43
N LYS A 166 16.96 15.24 -6.61
CA LYS A 166 17.60 16.56 -6.82
C LYS A 166 18.29 16.59 -8.18
N TYR A 167 19.11 15.57 -8.47
CA TYR A 167 19.88 15.53 -9.71
C TYR A 167 19.02 15.39 -10.96
N SER A 168 17.93 14.62 -10.91
CA SER A 168 16.96 14.51 -12.00
C SER A 168 16.31 15.85 -12.32
N ILE A 169 16.03 16.68 -11.32
CA ILE A 169 15.50 18.03 -11.51
C ILE A 169 16.57 18.98 -12.07
N LEU A 170 17.79 18.93 -11.52
CA LEU A 170 18.89 19.79 -11.97
C LEU A 170 19.39 19.43 -13.37
N ALA A 171 19.26 18.17 -13.81
CA ALA A 171 19.68 17.71 -15.14
C ALA A 171 19.03 18.51 -16.28
N LYS A 172 17.86 19.13 -16.05
CA LYS A 172 17.19 20.03 -17.01
C LYS A 172 17.96 21.32 -17.27
N LEU A 173 18.79 21.74 -16.32
CA LEU A 173 19.57 22.99 -16.36
C LEU A 173 21.03 22.76 -16.75
N VAL A 174 21.44 21.50 -16.86
CA VAL A 174 22.81 21.09 -17.18
C VAL A 174 22.94 20.82 -18.68
N ASP A 175 24.12 21.09 -19.23
CA ASP A 175 24.44 20.79 -20.62
C ASP A 175 24.08 19.33 -21.00
N PRO A 176 23.30 19.10 -22.08
CA PRO A 176 22.83 17.78 -22.47
C PRO A 176 23.93 16.74 -22.74
N VAL A 177 25.14 17.18 -23.07
CA VAL A 177 26.28 16.30 -23.38
C VAL A 177 26.83 15.64 -22.12
N ASN A 178 26.78 16.31 -20.97
CA ASN A 178 27.41 15.86 -19.72
C ASN A 178 26.43 15.68 -18.55
N ASN A 179 25.13 15.75 -18.80
CA ASN A 179 24.07 15.62 -17.78
C ASN A 179 23.93 14.21 -17.18
N PHE A 180 24.71 13.22 -17.61
CA PHE A 180 24.67 11.88 -17.01
C PHE A 180 25.64 11.73 -15.83
N ARG A 181 26.59 12.67 -15.64
CA ARG A 181 27.61 12.61 -14.60
C ARG A 181 27.61 13.87 -13.75
N ILE A 182 27.68 13.68 -12.43
CA ILE A 182 27.78 14.77 -11.47
C ILE A 182 29.21 15.31 -11.43
N GLY A 183 29.35 16.61 -11.67
CA GLY A 183 30.59 17.38 -11.58
C GLY A 183 30.28 18.86 -11.34
N SER A 184 31.19 19.75 -11.76
CA SER A 184 31.03 21.21 -11.62
C SER A 184 29.72 21.72 -12.25
N ASN A 185 29.31 21.11 -13.36
CA ASN A 185 28.06 21.38 -14.07
C ASN A 185 26.81 21.33 -13.16
N TYR A 186 26.77 20.43 -12.16
CA TYR A 186 25.66 20.34 -11.21
C TYR A 186 25.80 21.31 -10.02
N THR A 187 27.03 21.62 -9.61
CA THR A 187 27.30 22.59 -8.54
C THR A 187 26.89 24.00 -8.96
N GLU A 188 27.14 24.37 -10.23
CA GLU A 188 26.78 25.68 -10.78
C GLU A 188 25.28 25.96 -10.74
N VAL A 189 24.45 24.92 -10.93
CA VAL A 189 22.98 25.05 -10.94
C VAL A 189 22.33 24.65 -9.61
N GLU A 190 23.11 24.28 -8.59
CA GLU A 190 22.61 23.67 -7.35
C GLU A 190 21.59 24.54 -6.61
N ASN A 191 21.79 25.86 -6.64
CA ASN A 191 20.95 26.85 -5.98
C ASN A 191 19.75 27.29 -6.83
N SER A 192 19.57 26.74 -8.02
CA SER A 192 18.45 27.09 -8.90
C SER A 192 17.09 26.65 -8.33
N TYR A 193 17.09 25.71 -7.39
CA TYR A 193 15.91 25.24 -6.69
C TYR A 193 16.18 25.06 -5.20
N ASP A 194 15.18 25.35 -4.39
CA ASP A 194 15.24 25.15 -2.95
C ASP A 194 14.84 23.71 -2.58
N PHE A 195 15.81 22.94 -2.11
CA PHE A 195 15.65 21.57 -1.63
C PHE A 195 15.70 21.46 -0.09
N SER A 196 15.80 22.58 0.64
CA SER A 196 16.02 22.59 2.09
C SER A 196 14.91 21.92 2.91
N ASN A 197 13.68 21.95 2.40
CA ASN A 197 12.50 21.36 3.04
C ASN A 197 12.26 19.88 2.67
N LEU A 198 13.21 19.24 1.98
CA LEU A 198 13.10 17.84 1.59
C LEU A 198 14.06 16.97 2.41
N ASN A 199 13.53 15.86 2.92
CA ASN A 199 14.34 14.78 3.44
C ASN A 199 14.67 13.82 2.30
N PHE A 200 15.95 13.50 2.14
CA PHE A 200 16.41 12.52 1.15
C PHE A 200 16.62 11.15 1.82
N PRO A 201 16.24 10.02 1.19
CA PRO A 201 15.59 9.91 -0.12
C PRO A 201 14.16 10.48 -0.11
N VAL A 202 13.80 11.19 -1.19
CA VAL A 202 12.49 11.86 -1.30
C VAL A 202 11.37 10.83 -1.41
N THR A 203 10.33 10.97 -0.60
CA THR A 203 9.11 10.16 -0.68
C THR A 203 8.10 10.77 -1.66
N LEU A 204 7.16 9.98 -2.17
CA LEU A 204 6.09 10.50 -3.06
C LEU A 204 5.27 11.64 -2.41
N ASN A 205 5.07 11.60 -1.09
CA ASN A 205 4.39 12.67 -0.37
C ASN A 205 5.19 13.98 -0.38
N ASP A 206 6.53 13.89 -0.36
CA ASP A 206 7.41 15.06 -0.39
C ASP A 206 7.51 15.67 -1.79
N VAL A 207 7.35 14.87 -2.85
CA VAL A 207 7.24 15.37 -4.24
C VAL A 207 6.05 16.33 -4.36
N GLY A 208 4.88 15.95 -3.83
CA GLY A 208 3.71 16.81 -3.84
C GLY A 208 3.89 18.13 -3.06
N LYS A 209 4.73 18.14 -2.01
CA LYS A 209 5.10 19.37 -1.30
C LYS A 209 6.04 20.25 -2.13
N PHE A 210 7.02 19.64 -2.80
CA PHE A 210 7.97 20.34 -3.67
C PHE A 210 7.27 21.01 -4.86
N GLU A 211 6.33 20.33 -5.51
CA GLU A 211 5.57 20.87 -6.64
C GLU A 211 4.69 22.05 -6.24
N LYS A 212 3.99 21.97 -5.10
CA LYS A 212 3.13 23.07 -4.60
C LYS A 212 3.88 24.35 -4.28
N LYS A 213 5.16 24.26 -3.90
CA LYS A 213 6.01 25.43 -3.63
C LYS A 213 6.46 26.14 -4.92
N LYS A 214 6.32 25.50 -6.09
CA LYS A 214 6.64 26.12 -7.39
C LYS A 214 5.39 26.59 -8.12
N SER A 215 5.19 27.90 -8.19
CA SER A 215 4.23 28.55 -9.09
C SER A 215 4.67 28.56 -10.57
N ARG A 216 5.49 27.60 -10.99
CA ARG A 216 5.88 27.38 -12.40
C ARG A 216 5.91 25.88 -12.67
N SER A 217 4.94 25.41 -13.45
CA SER A 217 4.67 24.02 -13.79
C SER A 217 5.91 23.27 -14.26
N ILE A 218 6.14 22.08 -13.72
CA ILE A 218 7.00 21.07 -14.34
C ILE A 218 6.04 20.22 -15.18
N SER A 219 6.04 20.46 -16.49
CA SER A 219 5.34 19.70 -17.51
C SER A 219 6.32 19.38 -18.62
#